data_AF-A0A2H5V040-F1
#
_entry.id   AF-A0A2H5V040-F1
#
_cell.length_a   1.000
_cell.length_b   1.000
_cell.length_c   1.000
_cell.angle_alpha   90.00
_cell.angle_beta   90.00
_cell.angle_gamma   90.00
#
_symmetry.space_group_name_H-M   'P 1'
#
loop_
_entity.id
_entity.type
_entity.pdbx_description
1 polymer ?
#
loop_
_entity_poly.entity_id
_entity_poly.type
_entity_poly.pdbx_seq_one_letter_code
_entity_poly.pdbx_strand_id
1 'polypeptide(L)' 'MSNAGVVADLHRERYGKKAEDVIYTEEVCPLCNTRVDEFGYCACGGQAD' A
#
# COMPACT_ATOMS: atom_id res chain seq x y z
N MET A 1 -11.68 -1.39 32.07
CA MET A 1 -11.60 -0.42 30.96
C MET A 1 -10.95 -1.13 29.79
N SER A 2 -11.72 -1.69 28.87
CA SER A 2 -11.20 -2.31 27.65
C SER A 2 -10.71 -1.20 26.73
N ASN A 3 -9.42 -0.91 26.79
CA ASN A 3 -8.82 0.12 25.94
C ASN A 3 -8.65 -0.48 24.54
N ALA A 4 -9.71 -0.40 23.72
CA ALA A 4 -9.65 -0.67 22.31
C ALA A 4 -8.75 0.41 21.69
N GLY A 5 -7.45 0.13 21.64
CA GLY A 5 -6.47 0.99 21.01
C GLY A 5 -6.93 1.29 19.59
N VAL A 6 -7.03 2.57 19.27
CA VAL A 6 -7.22 3.05 17.91
C VAL A 6 -6.07 2.47 17.11
N VAL A 7 -6.33 1.44 16.30
CA VAL A 7 -5.36 0.95 15.33
C VAL A 7 -5.21 2.07 14.32
N ALA A 8 -4.13 2.84 14.45
CA ALA A 8 -3.81 3.90 13.52
C ALA A 8 -3.66 3.28 12.12
N ASP A 9 -4.49 3.74 11.19
CA ASP A 9 -4.42 3.31 9.80
C ASP A 9 -3.32 4.12 9.12
N LEU A 10 -2.08 3.67 9.31
CA LEU A 10 -0.87 4.31 8.81
C LEU A 10 -0.90 4.46 7.28
N HIS A 11 -1.58 3.55 6.57
CA HIS A 11 -1.71 3.63 5.13
C HIS A 11 -2.62 4.79 4.74
N ARG A 12 -3.78 4.94 5.40
CA ARG A 12 -4.69 6.07 5.16
C ARG A 12 -4.08 7.41 5.55
N GLU A 13 -3.32 7.48 6.63
CA GLU A 13 -2.64 8.72 7.03
C GLU A 13 -1.57 9.16 6.01
N ARG A 14 -0.87 8.20 5.41
CA ARG A 14 0.22 8.49 4.46
C ARG A 14 -0.27 8.73 3.02
N TYR A 15 -1.26 7.95 2.58
CA TYR A 15 -1.69 7.89 1.18
C TYR A 15 -3.12 8.37 0.96
N GLY A 16 -3.85 8.75 2.01
CA GLY A 16 -5.22 9.27 1.93
C GLY A 16 -6.32 8.21 1.73
N LYS A 17 -5.96 6.92 1.64
CA LYS A 17 -6.90 5.79 1.46
C LYS A 17 -6.43 4.55 2.22
N LYS A 18 -7.32 3.61 2.49
CA LYS A 18 -6.96 2.36 3.17
C LYS A 18 -6.12 1.47 2.26
N ALA A 19 -5.33 0.58 2.86
CA ALA A 19 -4.57 -0.42 2.11
C ALA A 19 -5.48 -1.35 1.28
N GLU A 20 -6.68 -1.65 1.78
CA GLU A 20 -7.69 -2.46 1.08
C GLU A 20 -8.30 -1.76 -0.15
N ASP A 21 -8.27 -0.43 -0.17
CA ASP A 21 -8.81 0.40 -1.26
C ASP A 21 -7.76 0.68 -2.35
N VAL A 22 -6.56 0.12 -2.22
CA VAL A 22 -5.50 0.23 -3.23
C VAL A 22 -5.82 -0.68 -4.42
N ILE A 23 -5.87 -0.09 -5.60
CA ILE A 23 -6.02 -0.84 -6.86
C ILE A 23 -4.62 -1.24 -7.29
N TYR A 24 -4.40 -2.53 -7.46
CA TYR A 24 -3.16 -3.07 -7.99
C TYR A 24 -3.29 -3.29 -9.49
N THR A 25 -2.20 -3.06 -10.21
CA THR A 25 -2.09 -3.47 -11.61
C THR A 25 -1.86 -4.98 -11.71
N GLU A 26 -2.01 -5.54 -12.91
CA GLU A 26 -1.67 -6.94 -13.20
C GLU A 26 -0.14 -7.17 -13.20
N GLU A 27 0.63 -6.07 -13.27
CA GLU A 27 2.09 -6.11 -13.29
C GLU A 27 2.66 -6.24 -11.86
N VAL A 28 3.79 -6.93 -11.76
CA VAL A 28 4.56 -7.07 -10.52
C VAL A 28 5.89 -6.38 -10.66
N CYS A 29 6.38 -5.82 -9.56
CA CYS A 29 7.67 -5.15 -9.53
C CYS A 29 8.79 -6.14 -9.91
N PRO A 30 9.62 -5.86 -10.93
CA PRO A 30 10.67 -6.79 -11.37
C PRO A 30 11.78 -7.00 -10.35
N LEU A 31 11.90 -6.10 -9.36
CA LEU A 31 12.95 -6.15 -8.33
C LEU A 31 12.59 -7.04 -7.14
N CYS A 32 11.32 -7.01 -6.70
CA CYS A 32 10.87 -7.68 -5.49
C CYS A 32 9.65 -8.59 -5.69
N ASN A 33 9.15 -8.66 -6.92
CA ASN A 33 8.05 -9.52 -7.35
C ASN A 33 6.74 -9.31 -6.56
N THR A 34 6.53 -8.11 -6.03
CA THR A 34 5.27 -7.73 -5.36
C THR A 34 4.39 -6.88 -6.27
N ARG A 35 3.11 -6.76 -5.92
CA ARG A 35 2.13 -5.99 -6.69
C ARG A 35 2.49 -4.51 -6.75
N VAL A 36 2.14 -3.90 -7.87
CA VAL A 36 2.31 -2.46 -8.14
C VAL A 36 0.94 -1.80 -8.03
N ASP A 37 0.86 -0.63 -7.38
CA ASP A 37 -0.38 0.13 -7.26
C ASP A 37 -0.73 0.92 -8.54
N GLU A 38 -1.92 1.53 -8.56
CA GLU A 38 -2.41 2.29 -9.70
C GLU A 38 -1.60 3.55 -10.04
N PHE A 39 -0.65 3.93 -9.18
CA PHE A 39 0.30 5.02 -9.41
C PHE A 39 1.67 4.52 -9.88
N GLY A 40 1.83 3.21 -10.10
CA GLY A 40 3.10 2.61 -10.52
C GLY A 40 4.07 2.38 -9.36
N TYR A 41 3.63 2.47 -8.10
CA TYR A 41 4.50 2.26 -6.95
C TYR A 41 4.39 0.86 -6.39
N CYS A 42 5.54 0.37 -5.91
CA CYS A 42 5.66 -0.90 -5.24
C CYS A 42 5.95 -0.70 -3.75
N ALA A 43 5.46 -1.62 -2.90
CA ALA A 43 5.71 -1.61 -1.45
C ALA A 43 7.20 -1.65 -1.05
N CYS A 44 8.10 -2.07 -1.96
CA CYS A 44 9.55 -2.01 -1.73
C CYS A 44 10.12 -0.58 -1.82
N GLY A 45 9.31 0.42 -2.16
CA GLY A 45 9.72 1.82 -2.32
C GLY A 45 10.25 2.18 -3.71
N GLY A 46 10.19 1.25 -4.67
CA GLY A 46 10.53 1.50 -6.07
C GLY A 46 9.30 1.87 -6.92
N GLN A 47 9.49 2.70 -7.94
CA GLN A 47 8.55 2.78 -9.07
C GLN A 47 8.77 1.56 -9.97
N ALA A 48 7.68 0.94 -10.40
CA ALA A 48 7.70 0.04 -11.54
C ALA A 48 7.82 0.90 -12.81
N ASP A 49 9.04 1.31 -13.14
CA ASP A 49 9.42 1.83 -14.46
C ASP A 49 9.76 0.66 -15.39
#